data_AF-A0A5E4IZ55-F1
#
_entry.id   AF-A0A5E4IZ55-F1
#
_cell.length_a   1.000
_cell.length_b   1.000
_cell.length_c   1.000
_cell.angle_alpha   90.00
_cell.angle_beta   90.00
_cell.angle_gamma   90.00
#
_symmetry.space_group_name_H-M   'P 1'
#
loop_
_entity.id
_entity.type
_entity.pdbx_description
1 polymer ?
#
loop_
_entity_poly.entity_id
_entity_poly.type
_entity_poly.pdbx_seq_one_letter_code
_entity_poly.pdbx_strand_id
1 'polypeptide(L)'
;MANKFKFILTLSLTLLLIGFYLYFSKGSYYIDEKTLISLSGFSSTLPFGVITHFFVHVSPTHLIGNLLFLIVFGLFIENNFEKRDYLLILFSSMIISSLAFILLNPGNYLVGASLGIAGLLGATLAFRPLFGLSLLLLVFFLSPLIINPISSFVNSATSQQQVQLQQEKQNLVSQISNLTAENKSTQVVQQKLNTTLDNLNKLEKAKEIAKAPESTSAHLISFAIGFLFVGFFKKKGFWTTEKL
;
A
#
# COMPACT_ATOMS: atom_id res chain seq x y z
N MET A 1 -36.90 3.69 -6.39
CA MET A 1 -35.96 4.78 -6.72
C MET A 1 -34.56 4.18 -6.81
N ALA A 2 -33.87 4.29 -7.94
CA ALA A 2 -32.50 3.80 -8.06
C ALA A 2 -31.61 4.57 -7.07
N ASN A 3 -30.91 3.83 -6.20
CA ASN A 3 -30.03 4.40 -5.20
C ASN A 3 -28.92 5.19 -5.92
N LYS A 4 -28.93 6.53 -5.84
CA LYS A 4 -28.06 7.42 -6.63
C LYS A 4 -26.56 7.28 -6.31
N PHE A 5 -26.20 6.40 -5.39
CA PHE A 5 -24.87 6.27 -4.82
C PHE A 5 -24.44 4.81 -4.62
N LYS A 6 -24.41 4.04 -5.71
CA LYS A 6 -24.03 2.61 -5.68
C LYS A 6 -22.54 2.34 -5.41
N PHE A 7 -21.69 3.35 -5.42
CA PHE A 7 -20.22 3.19 -5.40
C PHE A 7 -19.51 4.04 -4.33
N ILE A 8 -20.22 4.46 -3.29
CA ILE A 8 -19.65 5.33 -2.25
C ILE A 8 -18.49 4.64 -1.54
N LEU A 9 -18.61 3.37 -1.16
CA LEU A 9 -17.61 2.73 -0.30
C LEU A 9 -16.26 2.62 -1.01
N THR A 10 -16.27 2.13 -2.25
CA THR A 10 -15.04 1.96 -3.02
C THR A 10 -14.38 3.30 -3.33
N LEU A 11 -15.16 4.31 -3.70
CA LEU A 11 -14.64 5.66 -3.99
C LEU A 11 -14.15 6.35 -2.71
N SER A 12 -14.87 6.24 -1.60
CA SER A 12 -14.45 6.79 -0.31
C SER A 12 -13.16 6.14 0.18
N LEU A 13 -13.03 4.81 0.05
CA LEU A 13 -11.78 4.11 0.39
C LEU A 13 -10.64 4.54 -0.53
N THR A 14 -10.88 4.65 -1.84
CA THR A 14 -9.89 5.16 -2.80
C THR A 14 -9.35 6.53 -2.39
N LEU A 15 -10.25 7.48 -2.11
CA LEU A 15 -9.87 8.82 -1.66
C LEU A 15 -9.15 8.81 -0.31
N LEU A 16 -9.58 7.95 0.62
CA LEU A 16 -8.95 7.81 1.92
C LEU A 16 -7.52 7.26 1.80
N LEU A 17 -7.29 6.26 0.95
CA LEU A 17 -5.95 5.72 0.67
C LEU A 17 -5.03 6.78 0.06
N ILE A 18 -5.55 7.57 -0.90
CA ILE A 18 -4.80 8.70 -1.49
C ILE A 18 -4.46 9.75 -0.43
N GLY A 19 -5.46 10.19 0.35
CA GLY A 19 -5.28 11.21 1.38
C GLY A 19 -4.28 10.77 2.45
N PHE A 20 -4.35 9.52 2.89
CA PHE A 20 -3.43 8.94 3.86
C PHE A 20 -1.99 8.90 3.31
N TYR A 21 -1.82 8.44 2.07
CA TYR A 21 -0.51 8.45 1.42
C TYR A 21 0.08 9.85 1.32
N LEU A 22 -0.70 10.84 0.85
CA LEU A 22 -0.23 12.23 0.71
C LEU A 22 0.13 12.86 2.06
N TYR A 23 -0.66 12.57 3.10
CA TYR A 23 -0.41 13.08 4.44
C TYR A 23 0.90 12.55 5.04
N PHE A 24 1.13 11.23 4.96
CA PHE A 24 2.30 10.61 5.57
C PHE A 24 3.57 10.67 4.71
N SER A 25 3.45 10.81 3.39
CA SER A 25 4.62 10.98 2.52
C SER A 25 5.26 12.37 2.65
N LYS A 26 4.52 13.37 3.15
CA LYS A 26 5.01 14.76 3.34
C LYS A 26 5.66 15.33 2.07
N GLY A 27 5.10 15.00 0.90
CA GLY A 27 5.61 15.42 -0.40
C GLY A 27 6.77 14.58 -0.95
N SER A 28 7.23 13.56 -0.22
CA SER A 28 8.23 12.60 -0.70
C SER A 28 7.60 11.48 -1.52
N TYR A 29 8.40 10.79 -2.34
CA TYR A 29 7.95 9.60 -3.07
C TYR A 29 7.94 8.32 -2.23
N TYR A 30 8.48 8.36 -1.02
CA TYR A 30 8.42 7.22 -0.12
C TYR A 30 8.07 7.67 1.29
N ILE A 31 7.34 6.83 2.01
CA ILE A 31 7.09 7.01 3.44
C ILE A 31 8.31 6.50 4.21
N ASP A 32 8.81 7.28 5.17
CA ASP A 32 9.97 6.91 5.95
C ASP A 32 9.69 5.72 6.87
N GLU A 33 10.72 4.92 7.14
CA GLU A 33 10.59 3.70 7.93
C GLU A 33 10.02 3.95 9.33
N LYS A 34 10.39 5.04 10.01
CA LYS A 34 9.88 5.30 11.37
C LYS A 34 8.37 5.49 11.34
N THR A 35 7.88 6.25 10.36
CA THR A 35 6.45 6.41 10.10
C THR A 35 5.81 5.07 9.75
N LEU A 36 6.42 4.25 8.88
CA LEU A 36 5.93 2.91 8.56
C LEU A 36 5.81 2.06 9.82
N ILE A 37 6.87 1.91 10.62
CA ILE A 37 6.84 1.14 11.87
C ILE A 37 5.76 1.67 12.83
N SER A 38 5.59 2.99 12.93
CA SER A 38 4.57 3.57 13.82
C SER A 38 3.12 3.30 13.39
N LEU A 39 2.88 3.02 12.11
CA LEU A 39 1.54 2.82 11.54
C LEU A 39 1.28 1.37 11.11
N SER A 40 2.32 0.57 10.98
CA SER A 40 2.28 -0.76 10.38
C SER A 40 3.17 -1.78 11.09
N GLY A 41 3.95 -1.32 12.08
CA GLY A 41 4.74 -2.19 12.94
C GLY A 41 3.83 -2.89 13.95
N PHE A 42 4.04 -4.19 14.07
CA PHE A 42 3.32 -5.04 15.01
C PHE A 42 4.18 -5.29 16.23
N SER A 43 4.00 -4.43 17.22
CA SER A 43 4.53 -4.59 18.57
C SER A 43 3.36 -4.70 19.54
N SER A 44 3.58 -5.30 20.71
CA SER A 44 2.63 -5.27 21.84
C SER A 44 2.19 -3.84 22.21
N THR A 45 2.98 -2.84 21.81
CA THR A 45 2.72 -1.41 22.01
C THR A 45 1.91 -0.73 20.89
N LEU A 46 1.65 -1.42 19.76
CA LEU A 46 1.01 -0.87 18.56
C LEU A 46 -0.16 -1.76 18.07
N PRO A 47 -1.19 -1.99 18.89
CA PRO A 47 -2.32 -2.87 18.55
C PRO A 47 -3.12 -2.38 17.33
N PHE A 48 -3.10 -1.07 17.06
CA PHE A 48 -3.79 -0.48 15.92
C PHE A 48 -3.16 -0.84 14.56
N GLY A 49 -1.91 -1.35 14.55
CA GLY A 49 -1.22 -1.79 13.35
C GLY A 49 -2.05 -2.73 12.48
N VAL A 50 -2.92 -3.54 13.09
CA VAL A 50 -3.80 -4.53 12.44
C VAL A 50 -4.81 -3.88 11.51
N ILE A 51 -5.12 -2.60 11.73
CA ILE A 51 -6.05 -1.81 10.93
C ILE A 51 -5.30 -0.75 10.14
N THR A 52 -4.38 -0.03 10.78
CA THR A 52 -3.70 1.12 10.17
C THR A 52 -2.82 0.72 9.00
N HIS A 53 -2.30 -0.51 8.96
CA HIS A 53 -1.50 -1.00 7.84
C HIS A 53 -2.22 -0.89 6.48
N PHE A 54 -3.54 -1.03 6.46
CA PHE A 54 -4.36 -0.98 5.26
C PHE A 54 -4.24 0.34 4.51
N PHE A 55 -4.04 1.43 5.26
CA PHE A 55 -3.99 2.78 4.71
C PHE A 55 -2.57 3.18 4.28
N VAL A 56 -1.55 2.51 4.81
CA VAL A 56 -0.14 2.83 4.59
C VAL A 56 0.33 2.22 3.28
N HIS A 57 0.88 3.03 2.38
CA HIS A 57 1.50 2.57 1.14
C HIS A 57 2.90 3.18 1.00
N VAL A 58 3.91 2.34 0.80
CA VAL A 58 5.33 2.75 0.84
C VAL A 58 5.75 3.67 -0.32
N SER A 59 5.04 3.62 -1.45
CA SER A 59 5.38 4.37 -2.67
C SER A 59 4.14 4.62 -3.55
N PRO A 60 4.19 5.53 -4.54
CA PRO A 60 3.09 5.77 -5.47
C PRO A 60 2.78 4.52 -6.30
N THR A 61 3.80 3.76 -6.67
CA THR A 61 3.66 2.51 -7.43
C THR A 61 2.85 1.48 -6.63
N HIS A 62 3.16 1.32 -5.33
CA HIS A 62 2.43 0.42 -4.45
C HIS A 62 0.98 0.90 -4.24
N LEU A 63 0.76 2.19 -4.01
CA LEU A 63 -0.58 2.77 -3.88
C LEU A 63 -1.42 2.54 -5.14
N ILE A 64 -0.91 2.91 -6.31
CA ILE A 64 -1.67 2.86 -7.57
C ILE A 64 -1.97 1.43 -7.98
N GLY A 65 -1.05 0.49 -7.71
CA GLY A 65 -1.32 -0.94 -7.85
C GLY A 65 -2.54 -1.37 -7.02
N ASN A 66 -2.57 -1.00 -5.75
CA ASN A 66 -3.72 -1.28 -4.88
C ASN A 66 -5.01 -0.59 -5.34
N LEU A 67 -4.95 0.68 -5.75
CA LEU A 67 -6.12 1.41 -6.23
C LEU A 67 -6.72 0.78 -7.49
N LEU A 68 -5.89 0.30 -8.43
CA LEU A 68 -6.37 -0.37 -9.64
C LEU A 68 -7.21 -1.60 -9.30
N PHE A 69 -6.71 -2.47 -8.42
CA PHE A 69 -7.45 -3.66 -8.00
C PHE A 69 -8.67 -3.29 -7.12
N LEU A 70 -8.54 -2.32 -6.21
CA LEU A 70 -9.65 -1.85 -5.38
C LEU A 70 -10.80 -1.30 -6.23
N ILE A 71 -10.49 -0.51 -7.26
CA ILE A 71 -11.52 0.02 -8.16
C ILE A 71 -12.21 -1.12 -8.90
N VAL A 72 -11.47 -2.05 -9.49
CA VAL A 72 -12.10 -3.14 -10.27
C VAL A 72 -12.92 -4.08 -9.38
N PHE A 73 -12.31 -4.65 -8.34
CA PHE A 73 -12.97 -5.67 -7.51
C PHE A 73 -13.91 -5.04 -6.47
N GLY A 74 -13.57 -3.86 -5.94
CA GLY A 74 -14.42 -3.13 -5.03
C GLY A 74 -15.72 -2.69 -5.70
N LEU A 75 -15.67 -2.05 -6.87
CA LEU A 75 -16.89 -1.65 -7.58
C LEU A 75 -17.74 -2.87 -7.95
N PHE A 76 -17.11 -3.99 -8.33
CA PHE A 76 -17.82 -5.21 -8.64
C PHE A 76 -18.58 -5.76 -7.43
N ILE A 77 -17.92 -5.91 -6.27
CA ILE A 77 -18.58 -6.40 -5.06
C ILE A 77 -19.65 -5.40 -4.58
N GLU A 78 -19.35 -4.10 -4.54
CA GLU A 78 -20.29 -3.08 -4.09
C GLU A 78 -21.57 -3.02 -4.95
N ASN A 79 -21.47 -3.33 -6.25
CA ASN A 79 -22.64 -3.39 -7.14
C ASN A 79 -23.51 -4.64 -6.95
N ASN A 80 -22.92 -5.74 -6.47
CA ASN A 80 -23.60 -7.05 -6.39
C ASN A 80 -23.96 -7.48 -4.97
N PHE A 81 -23.37 -6.84 -3.95
CA PHE A 81 -23.52 -7.19 -2.54
C PHE A 81 -24.05 -6.00 -1.75
N GLU A 82 -24.58 -6.26 -0.55
CA GLU A 82 -24.94 -5.19 0.36
C GLU A 82 -23.68 -4.52 0.91
N LYS A 83 -23.79 -3.24 1.27
CA LYS A 83 -22.71 -2.46 1.89
C LYS A 83 -22.10 -3.15 3.11
N ARG A 84 -22.92 -3.83 3.91
CA ARG A 84 -22.46 -4.59 5.08
C ARG A 84 -21.54 -5.74 4.67
N ASP A 85 -21.91 -6.50 3.64
CA ASP A 85 -21.12 -7.65 3.19
C ASP A 85 -19.79 -7.20 2.59
N TYR A 86 -19.79 -6.11 1.80
CA TYR A 86 -18.57 -5.49 1.30
C TYR A 86 -17.58 -5.21 2.44
N LEU A 87 -18.05 -4.55 3.50
CA LEU A 87 -17.20 -4.20 4.64
C LEU A 87 -16.77 -5.43 5.44
N LEU A 88 -17.66 -6.42 5.61
CA LEU A 88 -17.31 -7.67 6.29
C LEU A 88 -16.24 -8.45 5.52
N ILE A 89 -16.39 -8.61 4.20
CA ILE A 89 -15.39 -9.27 3.36
C ILE A 89 -14.06 -8.52 3.47
N LEU A 90 -14.07 -7.20 3.25
CA LEU A 90 -12.86 -6.38 3.26
C LEU A 90 -12.13 -6.46 4.61
N PHE A 91 -12.82 -6.15 5.71
CA PHE A 91 -12.19 -6.05 7.02
C PHE A 91 -11.87 -7.40 7.65
N SER A 92 -12.71 -8.43 7.49
CA SER A 92 -12.37 -9.77 8.02
C SER A 92 -11.16 -10.35 7.31
N SER A 93 -11.08 -10.21 5.98
CA SER A 93 -9.94 -10.70 5.20
C SER A 93 -8.65 -9.98 5.59
N MET A 94 -8.71 -8.65 5.74
CA MET A 94 -7.60 -7.83 6.24
C MET A 94 -7.14 -8.24 7.65
N ILE A 95 -8.05 -8.25 8.64
CA ILE A 95 -7.73 -8.46 10.05
C ILE A 95 -7.20 -9.87 10.30
N ILE A 96 -7.89 -10.89 9.80
CA ILE A 96 -7.53 -12.29 10.07
C ILE A 96 -6.19 -12.62 9.40
N SER A 97 -5.99 -12.15 8.16
CA SER A 97 -4.76 -12.44 7.42
C SER A 97 -3.57 -11.66 7.95
N SER A 98 -3.74 -10.43 8.44
CA SER A 98 -2.66 -9.68 9.08
C SER A 98 -2.27 -10.31 10.41
N LEU A 99 -3.24 -10.76 11.22
CA LEU A 99 -2.97 -11.54 12.44
C LEU A 99 -2.19 -12.82 12.14
N ALA A 100 -2.59 -13.59 11.12
CA ALA A 100 -1.86 -14.78 10.69
C ALA A 100 -0.44 -14.44 10.21
N PHE A 101 -0.27 -13.37 9.43
CA PHE A 101 1.03 -12.90 8.96
C PHE A 101 1.98 -12.61 10.13
N ILE A 102 1.51 -11.86 11.14
CA ILE A 102 2.29 -11.45 12.31
C ILE A 102 2.78 -12.65 13.09
N LEU A 103 1.89 -13.62 13.34
CA LEU A 103 2.24 -14.83 14.09
C LEU A 103 3.31 -15.66 13.39
N LEU A 104 3.31 -15.65 12.05
CA LEU A 104 4.24 -16.42 11.24
C LEU A 104 5.53 -15.66 10.90
N ASN A 105 5.53 -14.32 11.01
CA ASN A 105 6.62 -13.45 10.57
C ASN A 105 6.92 -12.36 11.62
N PRO A 106 7.34 -12.74 12.83
CA PRO A 106 7.62 -11.77 13.89
C PRO A 106 8.71 -10.79 13.47
N GLY A 107 8.49 -9.50 13.74
CA GLY A 107 9.43 -8.42 13.41
C GLY A 107 9.30 -7.84 11.99
N ASN A 108 8.52 -8.46 11.12
CA ASN A 108 8.20 -7.88 9.81
C ASN A 108 6.98 -6.96 9.91
N TYR A 109 7.03 -5.83 9.20
CA TYR A 109 5.87 -4.96 9.01
C TYR A 109 5.09 -5.41 7.77
N LEU A 110 3.79 -5.15 7.79
CA LEU A 110 2.87 -5.41 6.69
C LEU A 110 2.22 -4.07 6.37
N VAL A 111 2.09 -3.71 5.09
CA VAL A 111 1.54 -2.43 4.64
C VAL A 111 0.74 -2.65 3.37
N GLY A 112 -0.23 -1.79 3.13
CA GLY A 112 -1.04 -1.77 1.92
C GLY A 112 -2.43 -2.35 2.12
N ALA A 113 -3.33 -1.95 1.22
CA ALA A 113 -4.73 -2.39 1.20
C ALA A 113 -4.90 -3.81 0.61
N SER A 114 -3.82 -4.42 0.12
CA SER A 114 -3.83 -5.59 -0.76
C SER A 114 -4.45 -6.82 -0.09
N LEU A 115 -4.33 -6.98 1.23
CA LEU A 115 -5.05 -8.03 1.94
C LEU A 115 -6.57 -7.87 1.82
N GLY A 116 -7.14 -6.71 2.16
CA GLY A 116 -8.58 -6.52 2.02
C GLY A 116 -9.05 -6.71 0.58
N ILE A 117 -8.26 -6.23 -0.39
CA ILE A 117 -8.55 -6.36 -1.82
C ILE A 117 -8.49 -7.82 -2.28
N ALA A 118 -7.55 -8.62 -1.79
CA ALA A 118 -7.49 -10.05 -2.08
C ALA A 118 -8.74 -10.78 -1.58
N GLY A 119 -9.32 -10.36 -0.45
CA GLY A 119 -10.63 -10.83 0.00
C GLY A 119 -11.75 -10.49 -0.98
N LEU A 120 -11.79 -9.24 -1.48
CA LEU A 120 -12.77 -8.85 -2.51
C LEU A 120 -12.61 -9.63 -3.82
N LEU A 121 -11.37 -9.93 -4.23
CA LEU A 121 -11.07 -10.81 -5.37
C LEU A 121 -11.57 -12.24 -5.11
N GLY A 122 -11.31 -12.80 -3.94
CA GLY A 122 -11.79 -14.13 -3.56
C GLY A 122 -13.32 -14.21 -3.60
N ALA A 123 -14.01 -13.20 -3.05
CA ALA A 123 -15.46 -13.09 -3.12
C ALA A 123 -15.97 -12.94 -4.56
N THR A 124 -15.25 -12.17 -5.40
CA THR A 124 -15.59 -11.98 -6.81
C THR A 124 -15.56 -13.30 -7.56
N LEU A 125 -14.50 -14.09 -7.38
CA LEU A 125 -14.34 -15.39 -8.04
C LEU A 125 -15.30 -16.45 -7.50
N ALA A 126 -15.65 -16.40 -6.21
CA ALA A 126 -16.70 -17.26 -5.67
C ALA A 126 -18.09 -16.92 -6.23
N PHE A 127 -18.37 -15.63 -6.42
CA PHE A 127 -19.67 -15.15 -6.87
C PHE A 127 -19.88 -15.31 -8.38
N ARG A 128 -18.92 -14.90 -9.20
CA ARG A 128 -18.95 -15.06 -10.66
C ARG A 128 -17.57 -15.47 -11.19
N PRO A 129 -17.25 -16.77 -11.21
CA PRO A 129 -15.91 -17.26 -11.54
C PRO A 129 -15.36 -16.78 -12.88
N LEU A 130 -16.12 -16.98 -13.97
CA LEU A 130 -15.65 -16.62 -15.32
C LEU A 130 -15.51 -15.11 -15.49
N PHE A 131 -16.47 -14.33 -14.97
CA PHE A 131 -16.40 -12.87 -15.04
C PHE A 131 -15.27 -12.32 -14.16
N GLY A 132 -15.11 -12.85 -12.94
CA GLY A 132 -14.02 -12.52 -12.04
C GLY A 132 -12.65 -12.83 -12.63
N LEU A 133 -12.52 -13.95 -13.35
CA LEU A 133 -11.31 -14.29 -14.09
C LEU A 133 -11.06 -13.28 -15.22
N SER A 134 -12.08 -12.89 -15.98
CA SER A 134 -11.95 -11.85 -17.00
C SER A 134 -11.51 -10.51 -16.41
N LEU A 135 -12.05 -10.10 -15.26
CA LEU A 135 -11.60 -8.89 -14.55
C LEU A 135 -10.15 -9.01 -14.08
N LEU A 136 -9.76 -10.17 -13.55
CA LEU A 136 -8.39 -10.43 -13.12
C LEU A 136 -7.41 -10.35 -14.30
N LEU A 137 -7.75 -10.97 -15.44
CA LEU A 137 -6.95 -10.89 -16.65
C LEU A 137 -6.87 -9.45 -17.18
N LEU A 138 -7.99 -8.72 -17.18
CA LEU A 138 -8.01 -7.30 -17.56
C LEU A 138 -7.03 -6.49 -16.71
N VAL A 139 -7.11 -6.62 -15.39
CA VAL A 139 -6.20 -5.91 -14.47
C VAL A 139 -4.76 -6.37 -14.66
N PHE A 140 -4.53 -7.67 -14.84
CA PHE A 140 -3.19 -8.22 -15.08
C PHE A 140 -2.53 -7.60 -16.31
N PHE A 141 -3.23 -7.56 -17.45
CA PHE A 141 -2.69 -6.97 -18.69
C PHE A 141 -2.65 -5.43 -18.67
N LEU A 142 -3.57 -4.77 -17.96
CA LEU A 142 -3.61 -3.32 -17.87
C LEU A 142 -2.59 -2.77 -16.86
N SER A 143 -2.27 -3.54 -15.80
CA SER A 143 -1.37 -3.12 -14.74
C SER A 143 0.02 -2.67 -15.25
N PRO A 144 0.76 -3.38 -16.13
CA PRO A 144 2.07 -2.90 -16.58
C PRO A 144 1.98 -1.59 -17.38
N LEU A 145 0.88 -1.35 -18.11
CA LEU A 145 0.68 -0.13 -18.89
C LEU A 145 0.54 1.11 -17.99
N ILE A 146 0.02 0.93 -16.78
CA ILE A 146 -0.17 2.01 -15.79
C ILE A 146 1.02 2.09 -14.84
N ILE A 147 1.47 0.95 -14.30
CA ILE A 147 2.44 0.88 -13.22
C ILE A 147 3.87 1.15 -13.71
N ASN A 148 4.25 0.71 -14.91
CA ASN A 148 5.62 0.86 -15.40
C ASN A 148 6.02 2.33 -15.64
N PRO A 149 5.22 3.18 -16.31
CA PRO A 149 5.55 4.60 -16.47
C PRO A 149 5.72 5.32 -15.12
N ILE A 150 4.85 5.01 -14.17
CA ILE A 150 4.86 5.61 -12.83
C ILE A 150 6.10 5.17 -12.06
N SER A 151 6.40 3.87 -12.07
CA SER A 151 7.61 3.32 -11.46
C SER A 151 8.87 3.95 -12.07
N SER A 152 8.94 4.05 -13.40
CA SER A 152 10.05 4.67 -14.12
C SER A 152 10.25 6.14 -13.72
N PHE A 153 9.16 6.90 -13.64
CA PHE A 153 9.19 8.29 -13.19
C PHE A 153 9.69 8.42 -11.74
N VAL A 154 9.12 7.65 -10.82
CA VAL A 154 9.51 7.65 -9.39
C VAL A 154 10.98 7.28 -9.24
N ASN A 155 11.44 6.23 -9.93
CA ASN A 155 12.84 5.81 -9.90
C ASN A 155 13.77 6.90 -10.45
N SER A 156 13.38 7.57 -11.52
CA SER A 156 14.17 8.66 -12.12
C SER A 156 14.26 9.86 -11.19
N ALA A 157 13.12 10.35 -10.68
CA ALA A 157 13.06 11.49 -9.77
C ALA A 157 13.85 11.24 -8.47
N THR A 158 13.69 10.05 -7.89
CA THR A 158 14.39 9.69 -6.65
C THR A 158 15.87 9.39 -6.86
N SER A 159 16.29 9.02 -8.08
CA SER A 159 17.71 8.88 -8.42
C SER A 159 18.37 10.26 -8.59
N GLN A 160 17.67 11.21 -9.23
CA GLN A 160 18.13 12.60 -9.31
C GLN A 160 18.27 13.24 -7.93
N GLN A 161 17.28 13.04 -7.05
CA GLN A 161 17.34 13.51 -5.67
C GLN A 161 18.54 12.92 -4.90
N GLN A 162 18.83 11.62 -5.08
CA GLN A 162 19.97 10.97 -4.45
C GLN A 162 21.30 11.56 -4.94
N VAL A 163 21.43 11.83 -6.24
CA VAL A 163 22.63 12.49 -6.81
C VAL A 163 22.83 13.89 -6.23
N GLN A 164 21.75 14.69 -6.12
CA GLN A 164 21.83 16.04 -5.54
C GLN A 164 22.30 16.01 -4.08
N LEU A 165 21.74 15.10 -3.26
CA LEU A 165 22.15 14.95 -1.86
C LEU A 165 23.61 14.45 -1.73
N GLN A 166 24.07 13.58 -2.63
CA GLN A 166 25.48 13.13 -2.64
C GLN A 166 26.44 14.27 -3.02
N GLN A 167 26.06 15.11 -3.99
CA GLN A 167 26.83 16.30 -4.36
C GLN A 167 26.86 17.32 -3.22
N GLU A 168 25.72 17.58 -2.58
CA GLU A 168 25.63 18.46 -1.40
C GLU A 168 26.54 17.95 -0.27
N LYS A 169 26.50 16.65 0.03
CA LYS A 169 27.40 16.01 1.01
C LYS A 169 28.86 16.29 0.67
N GLN A 170 29.29 16.07 -0.57
CA GLN A 170 30.68 16.32 -1.00
C GLN A 170 31.06 17.80 -0.83
N ASN A 171 30.17 18.72 -1.21
CA ASN A 171 30.39 20.16 -1.06
C ASN A 171 30.52 20.58 0.41
N LEU A 172 29.66 20.06 1.29
CA LEU A 172 29.70 20.34 2.73
C LEU A 172 30.97 19.80 3.40
N VAL A 173 31.43 18.61 3.01
CA VAL A 173 32.69 18.04 3.50
C VAL A 173 33.88 18.93 3.10
N SER A 174 33.93 19.38 1.84
CA SER A 174 34.96 20.31 1.38
C SER A 174 34.92 21.65 2.12
N GLN A 175 33.72 22.19 2.39
CA GLN A 175 33.56 23.41 3.18
C GLN A 175 34.05 23.25 4.62
N ILE A 176 33.77 22.12 5.27
CA ILE A 176 34.26 21.83 6.63
C ILE A 176 35.79 21.77 6.64
N SER A 177 36.41 21.11 5.65
CA SER A 177 37.87 21.05 5.52
C SER A 177 38.48 22.45 5.42
N ASN A 178 37.92 23.32 4.58
CA ASN A 178 38.40 24.69 4.40
C ASN A 178 38.23 25.54 5.67
N LEU A 179 37.05 25.49 6.31
CA LEU A 179 36.79 26.23 7.56
C LEU A 179 37.70 25.77 8.70
N THR A 180 37.98 24.46 8.77
CA THR A 180 38.91 23.89 9.74
C THR A 180 40.33 24.41 9.52
N ALA A 181 40.79 24.46 8.26
CA ALA A 181 42.10 25.03 7.91
C ALA A 181 42.19 26.53 8.24
N GLU A 182 41.08 27.26 8.16
CA GLU A 182 40.97 28.68 8.52
C GLU A 182 40.71 28.93 10.01
N ASN A 183 40.68 27.89 10.86
CA ASN A 183 40.31 27.96 12.28
C ASN A 183 38.94 28.64 12.54
N LYS A 184 38.00 28.49 11.59
CA LYS A 184 36.63 29.02 11.70
C LYS A 184 35.68 27.95 12.24
N SER A 185 34.58 28.40 12.85
CA SER A 185 33.54 27.48 13.35
C SER A 185 32.90 26.67 12.23
N THR A 186 32.77 25.35 12.43
CA THR A 186 32.17 24.40 11.49
C THR A 186 30.76 23.98 11.90
N GLN A 187 30.27 24.40 13.06
CA GLN A 187 29.06 23.88 13.70
C GLN A 187 27.81 23.89 12.77
N VAL A 188 27.58 25.01 12.08
CA VAL A 188 26.44 25.17 11.16
C VAL A 188 26.57 24.25 9.94
N VAL A 189 27.76 24.12 9.38
CA VAL A 189 28.01 23.26 8.20
C VAL A 189 27.92 21.79 8.60
N GLN A 190 28.41 21.43 9.79
CA GLN A 190 28.28 20.09 10.36
C GLN A 190 26.81 19.71 10.58
N GLN A 191 25.98 20.64 11.08
CA GLN A 191 24.55 20.40 11.24
C GLN A 191 23.85 20.17 9.90
N LYS A 192 24.20 20.93 8.85
CA LYS A 192 23.70 20.69 7.49
C LYS A 192 24.14 19.32 6.98
N LEU A 193 25.42 18.96 7.14
CA LEU A 193 25.95 17.66 6.72
C LEU A 193 25.19 16.51 7.39
N ASN A 194 24.95 16.60 8.70
CA ASN A 194 24.19 15.59 9.43
C ASN A 194 22.75 15.45 8.89
N THR A 195 22.11 16.58 8.55
CA THR A 195 20.77 16.57 7.91
C THR A 195 20.79 15.92 6.53
N THR A 196 21.78 16.26 5.69
CA THR A 196 21.93 15.66 4.35
C THR A 196 22.17 14.15 4.44
N LEU A 197 23.00 13.69 5.39
CA LEU A 197 23.24 12.26 5.64
C LEU A 197 21.97 11.54 6.10
N ASP A 198 21.19 12.13 7.00
CA ASP A 198 19.91 11.57 7.45
C ASP A 198 18.91 11.44 6.28
N ASN A 199 18.83 12.44 5.41
CA ASN A 199 17.98 12.41 4.22
C ASN A 199 18.42 11.33 3.21
N LEU A 200 19.73 11.16 2.99
CA LEU A 200 20.27 10.08 2.16
C LEU A 200 19.89 8.70 2.71
N ASN A 201 20.14 8.47 4.00
CA ASN A 201 19.85 7.21 4.66
C ASN A 201 18.34 6.89 4.61
N LYS A 202 17.49 7.89 4.86
CA LYS A 202 16.03 7.74 4.74
C LYS A 202 15.60 7.34 3.33
N LEU A 203 16.15 7.99 2.30
CA LEU A 203 15.82 7.71 0.91
C LEU A 203 16.27 6.30 0.49
N GLU A 204 17.49 5.91 0.85
CA GLU A 204 18.04 4.58 0.55
C GLU A 204 17.21 3.49 1.22
N LYS A 205 16.94 3.64 2.52
CA LYS A 205 16.14 2.69 3.27
C LYS A 205 14.71 2.60 2.73
N ALA A 206 14.08 3.72 2.41
CA ALA A 206 12.72 3.70 1.87
C ALA A 206 12.64 3.03 0.48
N LYS A 207 13.69 3.17 -0.37
CA LYS A 207 13.81 2.42 -1.63
C LYS A 207 13.96 0.92 -1.41
N GLU A 208 14.71 0.49 -0.39
CA GLU A 208 14.84 -0.93 -0.03
C GLU A 208 13.49 -1.51 0.42
N ILE A 209 12.80 -0.82 1.32
CA ILE A 209 11.47 -1.20 1.82
C ILE A 209 10.47 -1.32 0.66
N ALA A 210 10.50 -0.39 -0.29
CA ALA A 210 9.60 -0.40 -1.44
C ALA A 210 9.84 -1.56 -2.42
N LYS A 211 10.99 -2.25 -2.34
CA LYS A 211 11.31 -3.44 -3.14
C LYS A 211 11.02 -4.74 -2.39
N ALA A 212 10.70 -4.69 -1.10
CA ALA A 212 10.43 -5.89 -0.32
C ALA A 212 9.20 -6.62 -0.89
N PRO A 213 9.28 -7.96 -1.07
CA PRO A 213 8.17 -8.73 -1.59
C PRO A 213 7.00 -8.74 -0.61
N GLU A 214 5.79 -8.67 -1.16
CA GLU A 214 4.57 -8.86 -0.37
C GLU A 214 4.39 -10.32 0.06
N SER A 215 3.71 -10.55 1.18
CA SER A 215 3.49 -11.90 1.71
C SER A 215 2.45 -12.67 0.90
N THR A 216 2.89 -13.63 0.08
CA THR A 216 1.98 -14.49 -0.71
C THR A 216 1.03 -15.29 0.19
N SER A 217 1.50 -15.80 1.33
CA SER A 217 0.67 -16.58 2.24
C SER A 217 -0.45 -15.76 2.86
N ALA A 218 -0.18 -14.52 3.28
CA ALA A 218 -1.21 -13.62 3.81
C ALA A 218 -2.28 -13.31 2.75
N HIS A 219 -1.87 -13.09 1.50
CA HIS A 219 -2.81 -12.86 0.38
C HIS A 219 -3.69 -14.08 0.09
N LEU A 220 -3.13 -15.29 0.13
CA LEU A 220 -3.89 -16.53 -0.08
C LEU A 220 -4.92 -16.77 1.03
N ILE A 221 -4.55 -16.52 2.29
CA ILE A 221 -5.49 -16.58 3.43
C ILE A 221 -6.63 -15.57 3.20
N SER A 222 -6.27 -14.34 2.82
CA SER A 222 -7.23 -13.27 2.59
C SER A 222 -8.22 -13.59 1.47
N PHE A 223 -7.69 -14.10 0.35
CA PHE A 223 -8.48 -14.62 -0.75
C PHE A 223 -9.45 -15.71 -0.30
N ALA A 224 -8.97 -16.69 0.47
CA ALA A 224 -9.78 -17.80 0.95
C ALA A 224 -10.93 -17.32 1.85
N ILE A 225 -10.69 -16.33 2.72
CA ILE A 225 -11.73 -15.75 3.58
C ILE A 225 -12.87 -15.15 2.75
N GLY A 226 -12.54 -14.30 1.76
CA GLY A 226 -13.54 -13.72 0.88
C GLY A 226 -14.30 -14.75 0.04
N PHE A 227 -13.59 -15.76 -0.47
CA PHE A 227 -14.18 -16.87 -1.23
C PHE A 227 -15.18 -17.67 -0.37
N LEU A 228 -14.77 -18.06 0.84
CA LEU A 228 -15.59 -18.83 1.78
C LEU A 228 -16.78 -18.01 2.29
N PHE A 229 -16.62 -16.69 2.50
CA PHE A 229 -17.72 -15.82 2.90
C PHE A 229 -18.92 -15.93 1.94
N VAL A 230 -18.67 -15.87 0.64
CA VAL A 230 -19.73 -16.04 -0.37
C VAL A 230 -20.31 -17.46 -0.31
N GLY A 231 -19.44 -18.48 -0.21
CA GLY A 231 -19.85 -19.88 -0.14
C GLY A 231 -20.78 -20.22 1.04
N PHE A 232 -20.57 -19.61 2.21
CA PHE A 232 -21.37 -19.88 3.41
C PHE A 232 -22.60 -18.97 3.54
N PHE A 233 -22.46 -17.67 3.26
CA PHE A 233 -23.48 -16.68 3.61
C PHE A 233 -24.36 -16.25 2.45
N LYS A 234 -23.97 -16.54 1.20
CA LYS A 234 -24.71 -16.13 -0.01
C LYS A 234 -25.15 -17.32 -0.87
N LYS A 235 -25.20 -18.54 -0.32
CA LYS A 235 -25.56 -19.75 -1.09
C LYS A 235 -27.07 -19.93 -1.35
N LYS A 236 -27.95 -19.40 -0.48
CA LYS A 236 -29.41 -19.56 -0.63
C LYS A 236 -29.96 -18.55 -1.65
N GLY A 237 -30.20 -19.02 -2.88
CA GLY A 237 -30.86 -18.26 -3.96
C GLY A 237 -29.98 -17.83 -5.14
N PHE A 238 -28.67 -18.12 -5.12
CA PHE A 238 -27.71 -17.53 -6.07
C PHE A 238 -27.22 -18.49 -7.17
N TRP A 239 -27.41 -19.79 -7.02
CA TRP A 239 -27.08 -20.80 -8.07
C TRP A 239 -28.27 -21.15 -8.97
N THR A 240 -29.45 -20.60 -8.70
CA THR A 240 -30.60 -20.71 -9.60
C THR A 240 -30.40 -19.71 -10.74
N THR A 241 -30.01 -20.24 -11.89
CA THR A 241 -29.96 -19.58 -13.18
C THR A 241 -31.36 -19.11 -13.62
N GLU A 242 -31.96 -18.16 -12.91
CA GLU A 242 -33.12 -17.44 -13.41
C GLU A 242 -32.75 -15.99 -13.74
N LYS A 243 -32.71 -15.77 -15.05
CA LYS A 243 -32.75 -14.49 -15.77
C LYS A 243 -31.42 -13.73 -15.84
N LEU A 244 -30.59 -14.18 -16.77
CA LEU A 244 -29.97 -13.28 -17.76
C LEU A 244 -30.78 -13.37 -19.04
#